data_AF-A0A423TFU8-F1
#
_entry.id   AF-A0A423TFU8-F1
#
_cell.length_a   1.000
_cell.length_b   1.000
_cell.length_c   1.000
_cell.angle_alpha   90.00
_cell.angle_beta   90.00
_cell.angle_gamma   90.00
#
_symmetry.space_group_name_H-M   'P 1'
#
loop_
_entity.id
_entity.type
_entity.pdbx_description
1 polymer ?
#
loop_
_entity_poly.entity_id
_entity_poly.type
_entity_poly.pdbx_seq_one_letter_code
_entity_poly.pdbx_strand_id
1 'polypeptide(L)'
;WMNLLGDIEDLESALDPSLSNMSIEDFVKSGRTLGDGHCSALVKVLPGNTDLYVSHVTWNTYQSMLRVQKKYILPFRRTGSSDPSDTIPGHTVAFSSYPGILSSGDDFYVLSSGLTSLETTIGNGNPALWKNVTATGELMEWMRTIVANRLATDGKSWAKFFSMHNSGTYNNQWMVVDYKLF
;
A
#
# COMPACT_ATOMS: atom_id res chain seq x y z
N TRP A 1 -15.92 -0.26 -5.67
CA TRP A 1 -14.86 0.52 -6.33
C TRP A 1 -13.99 1.28 -5.34
N MET A 2 -14.52 1.82 -4.22
CA MET A 2 -13.75 2.67 -3.29
C MET A 2 -12.39 2.13 -2.80
N ASN A 3 -12.23 0.81 -2.66
CA ASN A 3 -10.94 0.21 -2.25
C ASN A 3 -9.90 0.15 -3.38
N LEU A 4 -10.30 0.38 -4.63
CA LEU A 4 -9.45 0.30 -5.81
C LEU A 4 -8.90 1.67 -6.22
N LEU A 5 -9.06 2.71 -5.39
CA LEU A 5 -8.74 4.08 -5.78
C LEU A 5 -7.31 4.23 -6.30
N GLY A 6 -6.31 3.70 -5.57
CA GLY A 6 -4.93 3.71 -6.03
C GLY A 6 -4.67 2.77 -7.22
N ASP A 7 -5.31 1.58 -7.22
CA ASP A 7 -5.17 0.63 -8.34
C ASP A 7 -5.72 1.21 -9.67
N ILE A 8 -6.75 2.06 -9.61
CA ILE A 8 -7.38 2.67 -10.79
C ILE A 8 -6.39 3.54 -11.57
N GLU A 9 -5.44 4.20 -10.92
CA GLU A 9 -4.44 5.05 -11.59
C GLU A 9 -3.64 4.28 -12.65
N ASP A 10 -3.19 3.08 -12.28
CA ASP A 10 -2.46 2.19 -13.20
C ASP A 10 -3.41 1.44 -14.15
N LEU A 11 -4.60 1.03 -13.68
CA LEU A 11 -5.58 0.33 -14.52
C LEU A 11 -6.10 1.19 -15.68
N GLU A 12 -6.32 2.49 -15.48
CA GLU A 12 -6.69 3.40 -16.56
C GLU A 12 -5.64 3.37 -17.68
N SER A 13 -4.36 3.45 -17.31
CA SER A 13 -3.25 3.44 -18.26
C SER A 13 -3.07 2.07 -18.93
N ALA A 14 -3.30 0.98 -18.21
CA ALA A 14 -3.15 -0.37 -18.72
C ALA A 14 -4.28 -0.80 -19.66
N LEU A 15 -5.51 -0.32 -19.43
CA LEU A 15 -6.71 -0.74 -20.17
C LEU A 15 -7.09 0.19 -21.32
N ASP A 16 -6.61 1.43 -21.34
CA ASP A 16 -6.88 2.38 -22.42
C ASP A 16 -5.81 2.29 -23.53
N PRO A 17 -6.17 1.81 -24.75
CA PRO A 17 -5.26 1.73 -25.89
C PRO A 17 -4.70 3.09 -26.32
N SER A 18 -5.43 4.19 -26.07
CA SER A 18 -4.99 5.55 -26.39
C SER A 18 -3.94 6.07 -25.41
N LEU A 19 -3.99 5.63 -24.14
CA LEU A 19 -3.00 5.98 -23.12
C LEU A 19 -1.75 5.09 -23.21
N SER A 20 -1.93 3.79 -23.43
CA SER A 20 -0.83 2.82 -23.53
C SER A 20 0.04 3.00 -24.78
N ASN A 21 -0.49 3.58 -25.86
CA ASN A 21 0.28 3.90 -27.08
C ASN A 21 0.70 5.37 -27.16
N MET A 22 0.46 6.15 -26.11
CA MET A 22 0.79 7.58 -26.10
C MET A 22 2.31 7.77 -26.06
N SER A 23 2.83 8.70 -26.88
CA SER A 23 4.23 9.09 -26.77
C SER A 23 4.49 9.77 -25.43
N ILE A 24 5.71 9.69 -24.90
CA ILE A 24 6.07 10.38 -23.65
C ILE A 24 5.82 11.89 -23.77
N GLU A 25 6.05 12.48 -24.95
CA GLU A 25 5.75 13.90 -25.19
C GLU A 25 4.25 14.22 -25.09
N ASP A 26 3.40 13.41 -25.68
CA ASP A 26 1.94 13.63 -25.66
C ASP A 26 1.37 13.34 -24.27
N PHE A 27 1.96 12.37 -23.57
CA PHE A 27 1.63 12.08 -22.18
C PHE A 27 1.91 13.29 -21.28
N VAL A 28 3.12 13.88 -21.37
CA VAL A 28 3.47 15.09 -20.61
C VAL A 28 2.59 16.29 -21.00
N LYS A 29 2.24 16.44 -22.29
CA LYS A 29 1.35 17.50 -22.77
C LYS A 29 -0.11 17.34 -22.32
N SER A 30 -0.55 16.12 -22.01
CA SER A 30 -1.92 15.85 -21.54
C SER A 30 -2.21 16.45 -20.16
N GLY A 31 -1.19 16.95 -19.46
CA GLY A 31 -1.31 17.43 -18.08
C GLY A 31 -1.45 16.32 -17.05
N ARG A 32 -1.43 15.04 -17.48
CA ARG A 32 -1.18 13.91 -16.58
C ARG A 32 0.31 13.87 -16.29
N THR A 33 0.70 14.21 -15.07
CA THR A 33 2.07 13.97 -14.61
C THR A 33 2.15 12.49 -14.21
N LEU A 34 3.12 11.75 -14.76
CA LEU A 34 3.45 10.42 -14.22
C LEU A 34 3.91 10.66 -12.79
N GLY A 35 3.13 10.20 -11.82
CA GLY A 35 3.41 10.44 -10.41
C GLY A 35 2.88 11.76 -9.83
N ASP A 36 1.77 12.29 -10.35
CA ASP A 36 1.19 13.59 -9.90
C ASP A 36 0.58 13.60 -8.48
N GLY A 37 0.76 12.53 -7.70
CA GLY A 37 0.33 12.42 -6.32
C GLY A 37 1.32 11.56 -5.55
N HIS A 38 2.41 12.16 -5.08
CA HIS A 38 3.36 11.42 -4.26
C HIS A 38 3.34 11.92 -2.83
N CYS A 39 2.88 11.03 -1.96
CA CYS A 39 3.00 11.18 -0.53
C CYS A 39 4.47 11.39 -0.14
N SER A 40 4.71 12.02 1.00
CA SER A 40 6.05 12.17 1.56
C SER A 40 6.20 11.32 2.81
N ALA A 41 7.27 10.53 2.90
CA ALA A 41 7.58 9.71 4.06
C ALA A 41 8.97 10.02 4.62
N LEU A 42 9.13 9.86 5.94
CA LEU A 42 10.42 9.98 6.62
C LEU A 42 10.53 8.96 7.75
N VAL A 43 11.63 8.19 7.73
CA VAL A 43 12.06 7.31 8.82
C VAL A 43 13.32 7.92 9.42
N LYS A 44 13.27 8.31 10.70
CA LYS A 44 14.33 9.09 11.35
C LYS A 44 14.74 8.48 12.70
N VAL A 45 15.96 7.97 12.76
CA VAL A 45 16.63 7.63 14.03
C VAL A 45 17.12 8.92 14.69
N LEU A 46 16.82 9.08 15.98
CA LEU A 46 17.26 10.23 16.79
C LEU A 46 18.74 10.09 17.20
N PRO A 47 19.42 11.22 17.52
CA PRO A 47 20.81 11.18 17.99
C PRO A 47 20.98 10.23 19.19
N GLY A 48 21.99 9.36 19.12
CA GLY A 48 22.25 8.36 20.16
C GLY A 48 21.29 7.17 20.17
N ASN A 49 20.51 6.95 19.10
CA ASN A 49 19.53 5.87 18.96
C ASN A 49 18.48 5.88 20.10
N THR A 50 18.11 7.06 20.58
CA THR A 50 17.17 7.20 21.70
C THR A 50 15.71 6.94 21.30
N ASP A 51 15.37 7.16 20.04
CA ASP A 51 14.06 6.89 19.47
C ASP A 51 14.14 6.75 17.93
N LEU A 52 13.06 6.22 17.34
CA LEU A 52 12.87 6.04 15.91
C LEU A 52 11.50 6.59 15.50
N TYR A 53 11.50 7.71 14.78
CA TYR A 53 10.29 8.33 14.25
C TYR A 53 9.98 7.85 12.84
N VAL A 54 8.70 7.60 12.58
CA VAL A 54 8.16 7.24 11.27
C VAL A 54 7.00 8.17 10.99
N SER A 55 7.06 8.92 9.89
CA SER A 55 6.02 9.87 9.49
C SER A 55 5.67 9.72 8.02
N HIS A 56 4.40 9.98 7.71
CA HIS A 56 3.85 9.94 6.36
C HIS A 56 2.89 11.12 6.16
N VAL A 57 2.93 11.73 4.97
CA VAL A 57 2.09 12.86 4.57
C VAL A 57 1.47 12.54 3.22
N THR A 58 0.19 12.19 3.21
CA THR A 58 -0.55 11.87 1.99
C THR A 58 -0.74 13.10 1.13
N TRP A 59 -0.49 12.97 -0.16
CA TRP A 59 -0.87 13.97 -1.17
C TRP A 59 -2.07 13.42 -1.93
N ASN A 60 -3.18 14.14 -1.89
CA ASN A 60 -4.40 13.72 -2.57
C ASN A 60 -5.24 14.96 -2.90
N THR A 61 -6.22 14.80 -3.80
CA THR A 61 -7.19 15.83 -4.14
C THR A 61 -7.95 16.32 -2.88
N TYR A 62 -8.21 17.63 -2.77
CA TYR A 62 -8.88 18.19 -1.58
C TYR A 62 -10.26 17.60 -1.29
N GLN A 63 -10.95 17.11 -2.32
CA GLN A 63 -12.24 16.42 -2.16
C GLN A 63 -12.15 15.09 -1.39
N SER A 64 -10.96 14.50 -1.23
CA SER A 64 -10.76 13.30 -0.42
C SER A 64 -10.58 13.59 1.07
N MET A 65 -10.55 14.87 1.51
CA MET A 65 -10.27 15.24 2.92
C MET A 65 -11.35 14.85 3.94
N LEU A 66 -12.35 14.05 3.58
CA LEU A 66 -13.21 13.39 4.57
C LEU A 66 -12.45 12.20 5.17
N ARG A 67 -11.84 12.41 6.35
CA ARG A 67 -10.90 11.46 6.98
C ARG A 67 -11.54 10.67 8.11
N VAL A 68 -11.07 9.44 8.30
CA VAL A 68 -11.37 8.59 9.46
C VAL A 68 -10.10 7.86 9.90
N GLN A 69 -9.66 8.09 11.13
CA GLN A 69 -8.65 7.22 11.75
C GLN A 69 -9.34 5.92 12.19
N LYS A 70 -8.78 4.77 11.81
CA LYS A 70 -9.38 3.46 12.11
C LYS A 70 -8.47 2.65 13.01
N LYS A 71 -9.11 1.88 13.90
CA LYS A 71 -8.48 0.82 14.67
C LYS A 71 -9.33 -0.43 14.54
N TYR A 72 -8.76 -1.47 13.94
CA TYR A 72 -9.39 -2.78 13.86
C TYR A 72 -8.74 -3.72 14.86
N ILE A 73 -9.56 -4.42 15.63
CA ILE A 73 -9.16 -5.49 16.54
C ILE A 73 -9.97 -6.71 16.12
N LEU A 74 -9.35 -7.62 15.38
CA LEU A 74 -10.05 -8.73 14.72
C LEU A 74 -9.41 -10.05 15.15
N PRO A 75 -10.17 -10.98 15.75
CA PRO A 75 -9.65 -12.26 16.25
C PRO A 75 -9.48 -13.28 15.11
N PHE A 76 -8.84 -12.87 14.01
CA PHE A 76 -8.58 -13.76 12.88
C PHE A 76 -7.46 -14.74 13.20
N ARG A 77 -7.56 -15.93 12.61
CA ARG A 77 -6.61 -17.03 12.78
C ARG A 77 -6.08 -17.49 11.44
N ARG A 78 -4.93 -18.16 11.43
CA ARG A 78 -4.45 -18.84 10.23
C ARG A 78 -5.35 -20.02 9.90
N THR A 79 -5.70 -20.17 8.62
CA THR A 79 -6.50 -21.29 8.15
C THR A 79 -5.77 -22.60 8.41
N GLY A 80 -6.47 -23.61 8.94
CA GLY A 80 -5.90 -24.92 9.25
C GLY A 80 -5.24 -25.02 10.63
N SER A 81 -5.23 -23.94 11.42
CA SER A 81 -4.76 -24.02 12.81
C SER A 81 -5.79 -24.69 13.70
N SER A 82 -5.38 -25.76 14.40
CA SER A 82 -6.19 -26.41 15.43
C SER A 82 -6.10 -25.71 16.79
N ASP A 83 -5.17 -24.76 16.94
CA ASP A 83 -4.95 -24.02 18.17
C ASP A 83 -5.89 -22.81 18.26
N PRO A 84 -6.81 -22.75 19.23
CA PRO A 84 -7.69 -21.60 19.43
C PRO A 84 -6.94 -20.29 19.74
N SER A 85 -5.66 -20.37 20.13
CA SER A 85 -4.82 -19.23 20.45
C SER A 85 -4.00 -18.69 19.28
N ASP A 86 -3.97 -19.36 18.12
CA ASP A 86 -3.22 -18.96 16.91
C ASP A 86 -3.87 -17.78 16.17
N THR A 87 -3.82 -16.63 16.83
CA THR A 87 -4.28 -15.36 16.28
C THR A 87 -3.21 -14.80 15.35
N ILE A 88 -3.61 -14.21 14.23
CA ILE A 88 -2.67 -13.60 13.28
C ILE A 88 -1.81 -12.51 13.96
N PRO A 89 -0.54 -12.33 13.54
CA PRO A 89 0.35 -11.31 14.14
C PRO A 89 -0.23 -9.90 14.13
N GLY A 90 -0.79 -9.48 12.98
CA GLY A 90 -1.45 -8.17 12.80
C GLY A 90 -2.94 -8.17 13.14
N HIS A 91 -3.34 -8.79 14.25
CA HIS A 91 -4.74 -8.84 14.69
C HIS A 91 -5.28 -7.49 15.19
N THR A 92 -4.40 -6.58 15.62
CA THR A 92 -4.73 -5.18 15.86
C THR A 92 -3.99 -4.29 14.86
N VAL A 93 -4.72 -3.44 14.15
CA VAL A 93 -4.17 -2.54 13.13
C VAL A 93 -4.79 -1.16 13.31
N ALA A 94 -3.96 -0.13 13.46
CA ALA A 94 -4.39 1.27 13.50
C ALA A 94 -3.80 2.02 12.30
N PHE A 95 -4.63 2.79 11.59
CA PHE A 95 -4.24 3.41 10.32
C PHE A 95 -5.13 4.60 9.97
N SER A 96 -4.56 5.56 9.24
CA SER A 96 -5.28 6.69 8.66
C SER A 96 -6.07 6.24 7.43
N SER A 97 -7.29 6.73 7.24
CA SER A 97 -8.19 6.22 6.19
C SER A 97 -9.32 7.20 5.87
N TYR A 98 -10.33 6.71 5.14
CA TYR A 98 -11.47 7.42 4.60
C TYR A 98 -12.76 6.62 4.82
N PRO A 99 -13.96 7.23 4.85
CA PRO A 99 -15.22 6.49 4.95
C PRO A 99 -15.35 5.43 3.84
N GLY A 100 -15.88 4.23 4.17
CA GLY A 100 -16.15 3.17 3.19
C GLY A 100 -14.94 2.38 2.66
N ILE A 101 -13.71 2.85 2.89
CA ILE A 101 -12.47 2.14 2.52
C ILE A 101 -12.08 1.16 3.64
N LEU A 102 -11.56 -0.02 3.32
CA LEU A 102 -11.16 -1.06 4.28
C LEU A 102 -9.66 -1.03 4.59
N SER A 103 -8.86 -0.48 3.68
CA SER A 103 -7.43 -0.16 3.81
C SER A 103 -7.22 1.32 4.18
N SER A 104 -5.97 1.73 4.31
CA SER A 104 -5.57 3.12 4.54
C SER A 104 -5.79 3.95 3.27
N GLY A 105 -5.18 3.55 2.16
CA GLY A 105 -5.19 4.32 0.90
C GLY A 105 -4.37 5.61 0.97
N ASP A 106 -3.56 5.75 2.04
CA ASP A 106 -2.58 6.83 2.19
C ASP A 106 -1.19 6.45 1.68
N ASP A 107 -0.51 5.39 2.14
CA ASP A 107 -0.81 4.45 3.24
C ASP A 107 0.08 4.63 4.50
N PHE A 108 -0.52 4.50 5.69
CA PHE A 108 0.21 4.45 6.97
C PHE A 108 -0.47 3.54 8.01
N TYR A 109 0.24 2.51 8.48
CA TYR A 109 -0.27 1.52 9.44
C TYR A 109 0.67 1.29 10.62
N VAL A 110 0.07 1.09 11.79
CA VAL A 110 0.72 0.59 13.01
C VAL A 110 0.09 -0.75 13.38
N LEU A 111 0.90 -1.80 13.49
CA LEU A 111 0.47 -3.19 13.59
C LEU A 111 0.86 -3.81 14.94
N SER A 112 -0.02 -4.66 15.50
CA SER A 112 0.29 -5.42 16.73
C SER A 112 1.48 -6.36 16.63
N SER A 113 1.93 -6.68 15.41
CA SER A 113 3.15 -7.45 15.17
C SER A 113 4.44 -6.67 15.48
N GLY A 114 4.35 -5.40 15.91
CA GLY A 114 5.48 -4.50 16.11
C GLY A 114 6.00 -3.88 14.82
N LEU A 115 5.22 -4.01 13.73
CA LEU A 115 5.56 -3.43 12.43
C LEU A 115 4.82 -2.11 12.22
N THR A 116 5.49 -1.17 11.56
CA THR A 116 4.87 -0.02 10.91
C THR A 116 5.11 -0.11 9.42
N SER A 117 4.04 -0.10 8.63
CA SER A 117 4.11 -0.13 7.17
C SER A 117 3.55 1.15 6.59
N LEU A 118 4.25 1.72 5.61
CA LEU A 118 3.90 2.94 4.91
C LEU A 118 4.50 2.92 3.50
N GLU A 119 3.96 3.71 2.60
CA GLU A 119 4.50 3.78 1.24
C GLU A 119 4.49 5.19 0.67
N THR A 120 5.10 5.33 -0.49
CA THR A 120 4.86 6.45 -1.40
C THR A 120 4.75 5.89 -2.81
N THR A 121 3.72 6.29 -3.55
CA THR A 121 3.52 5.87 -4.94
C THR A 121 4.75 6.19 -5.80
N ILE A 122 5.13 5.27 -6.68
CA ILE A 122 6.18 5.46 -7.69
C ILE A 122 5.62 5.39 -9.12
N GLY A 123 4.44 4.79 -9.29
CA GLY A 123 3.78 4.60 -10.59
C GLY A 123 4.57 3.71 -11.54
N ASN A 124 4.17 3.74 -12.81
CA ASN A 124 4.92 3.09 -13.90
C ASN A 124 4.93 3.97 -15.16
N GLY A 125 6.11 4.50 -15.49
CA GLY A 125 6.34 5.29 -16.70
C GLY A 125 6.70 4.48 -17.95
N ASN A 126 6.68 3.15 -17.90
CA ASN A 126 7.04 2.29 -19.02
C ASN A 126 5.80 1.54 -19.56
N PRO A 127 5.24 1.97 -20.71
CA PRO A 127 4.05 1.35 -21.27
C PRO A 127 4.22 -0.12 -21.64
N ALA A 128 5.45 -0.56 -21.96
CA ALA A 128 5.73 -1.95 -22.31
C ALA A 128 5.51 -2.93 -21.14
N LEU A 129 5.37 -2.43 -19.91
CA LEU A 129 5.07 -3.23 -18.72
C LEU A 129 3.57 -3.46 -18.51
N TRP A 130 2.69 -2.70 -19.15
CA TRP A 130 1.23 -2.85 -18.97
C TRP A 130 0.69 -4.19 -19.44
N LYS A 131 1.39 -4.88 -20.35
CA LYS A 131 1.08 -6.26 -20.73
C LYS A 131 1.12 -7.27 -19.57
N ASN A 132 1.74 -6.89 -18.45
CA ASN A 132 1.82 -7.71 -17.24
C ASN A 132 0.68 -7.44 -16.25
N VAL A 133 -0.21 -6.48 -16.54
CA VAL A 133 -1.44 -6.25 -15.77
C VAL A 133 -2.54 -7.10 -16.39
N THR A 134 -3.01 -8.13 -15.68
CA THR A 134 -3.95 -9.11 -16.21
C THR A 134 -5.12 -9.38 -15.25
N ALA A 135 -6.22 -9.90 -15.79
CA ALA A 135 -7.42 -10.14 -15.00
C ALA A 135 -7.35 -11.39 -14.09
N THR A 136 -6.37 -12.27 -14.30
CA THR A 136 -6.33 -13.61 -13.69
C THR A 136 -4.96 -13.92 -13.10
N GLY A 137 -4.93 -14.41 -11.86
CA GLY A 137 -3.68 -14.76 -11.17
C GLY A 137 -3.05 -13.60 -10.38
N GLU A 138 -3.69 -12.44 -10.40
CA GLU A 138 -3.27 -11.21 -9.74
C GLU A 138 -4.25 -10.81 -8.63
N LEU A 139 -3.74 -10.08 -7.64
CA LEU A 139 -4.53 -9.48 -6.57
C LEU A 139 -4.23 -7.98 -6.53
N MET A 140 -5.32 -7.20 -6.50
CA MET A 140 -5.24 -5.73 -6.36
C MET A 140 -4.45 -5.36 -5.10
N GLU A 141 -3.74 -4.25 -5.17
CA GLU A 141 -2.74 -3.87 -4.17
C GLU A 141 -3.32 -3.81 -2.77
N TRP A 142 -4.48 -3.18 -2.62
CA TRP A 142 -5.11 -3.01 -1.31
C TRP A 142 -5.38 -4.34 -0.59
N MET A 143 -5.65 -5.42 -1.35
CA MET A 143 -5.83 -6.77 -0.79
C MET A 143 -4.49 -7.35 -0.33
N ARG A 144 -3.44 -7.20 -1.14
CA ARG A 144 -2.09 -7.66 -0.83
C ARG A 144 -1.54 -6.95 0.41
N THR A 145 -1.78 -5.65 0.54
CA THR A 145 -1.46 -4.83 1.71
C THR A 145 -2.12 -5.35 2.98
N ILE A 146 -3.44 -5.62 2.93
CA ILE A 146 -4.17 -6.18 4.08
C ILE A 146 -3.62 -7.56 4.47
N VAL A 147 -3.33 -8.44 3.51
CA VAL A 147 -2.77 -9.77 3.78
C VAL A 147 -1.38 -9.68 4.40
N ALA A 148 -0.49 -8.86 3.85
CA ALA A 148 0.86 -8.67 4.37
C ALA A 148 0.83 -8.08 5.80
N ASN A 149 0.05 -7.03 6.03
CA ASN A 149 -0.11 -6.41 7.36
C ASN A 149 -0.66 -7.38 8.41
N ARG A 150 -1.53 -8.32 8.00
CA ARG A 150 -2.12 -9.33 8.91
C ARG A 150 -1.15 -10.46 9.26
N LEU A 151 -0.40 -10.95 8.28
CA LEU A 151 0.34 -12.21 8.41
C LEU A 151 1.83 -12.04 8.76
N ALA A 152 2.42 -10.89 8.47
CA ALA A 152 3.85 -10.66 8.66
C ALA A 152 4.26 -10.52 10.12
N THR A 153 5.41 -11.11 10.46
CA THR A 153 6.07 -10.97 11.77
C THR A 153 7.30 -10.10 11.72
N ASP A 154 7.83 -9.85 10.53
CA ASP A 154 9.05 -9.08 10.26
C ASP A 154 8.98 -8.47 8.85
N GLY A 155 9.91 -7.55 8.53
CA GLY A 155 9.92 -6.89 7.22
C GLY A 155 10.11 -7.84 6.03
N LYS A 156 10.87 -8.93 6.20
CA LYS A 156 11.13 -9.91 5.13
C LYS A 156 9.89 -10.72 4.79
N SER A 157 9.16 -11.19 5.79
CA SER A 157 7.89 -11.89 5.64
C SER A 157 6.82 -10.97 5.08
N TRP A 158 6.80 -9.69 5.49
CA TRP A 158 5.92 -8.68 4.90
C TRP A 158 6.13 -8.56 3.39
N ALA A 159 7.38 -8.35 2.95
CA ALA A 159 7.71 -8.26 1.53
C ALA A 159 7.33 -9.54 0.76
N LYS A 160 7.59 -10.70 1.35
CA LYS A 160 7.19 -12.00 0.77
C LYS A 160 5.68 -12.08 0.57
N PHE A 161 4.87 -11.76 1.59
CA PHE A 161 3.41 -11.80 1.48
C PHE A 161 2.88 -10.80 0.46
N PHE A 162 3.39 -9.57 0.47
CA PHE A 162 2.95 -8.51 -0.43
C PHE A 162 3.27 -8.78 -1.91
N SER A 163 4.40 -9.44 -2.19
CA SER A 163 4.85 -9.75 -3.56
C SER A 163 4.05 -10.85 -4.25
N MET A 164 3.29 -11.66 -3.51
CA MET A 164 2.49 -12.73 -4.11
C MET A 164 1.34 -12.13 -4.92
N HIS A 165 1.11 -12.68 -6.12
CA HIS A 165 0.03 -12.23 -7.02
C HIS A 165 0.12 -10.73 -7.37
N ASN A 166 1.34 -10.21 -7.56
CA ASN A 166 1.54 -8.80 -7.92
C ASN A 166 0.73 -8.42 -9.18
N SER A 167 -0.13 -7.40 -9.04
CA SER A 167 -1.01 -6.89 -10.09
C SER A 167 -0.36 -5.86 -11.02
N GLY A 168 0.79 -5.29 -10.64
CA GLY A 168 1.34 -4.14 -11.36
C GLY A 168 0.47 -2.88 -11.27
N THR A 169 -0.40 -2.81 -10.27
CA THR A 169 -1.31 -1.69 -9.97
C THR A 169 -1.04 -1.17 -8.56
N TYR A 170 -1.29 0.12 -8.37
CA TYR A 170 -0.86 0.94 -7.24
C TYR A 170 0.63 0.71 -6.93
N ASN A 171 1.47 1.05 -7.90
CA ASN A 171 2.90 0.76 -7.85
C ASN A 171 3.60 1.68 -6.83
N ASN A 172 4.03 1.10 -5.70
CA ASN A 172 4.44 1.84 -4.50
C ASN A 172 5.85 1.46 -4.02
N GLN A 173 6.58 2.43 -3.43
CA GLN A 173 7.76 2.14 -2.59
C GLN A 173 7.32 1.91 -1.15
N TRP A 174 7.31 0.65 -0.73
CA TRP A 174 6.95 0.27 0.63
C TRP A 174 8.15 0.34 1.59
N MET A 175 7.95 1.00 2.73
CA MET A 175 8.82 0.97 3.89
C MET A 175 8.16 0.12 4.98
N VAL A 176 8.89 -0.84 5.52
CA VAL A 176 8.42 -1.70 6.62
C VAL A 176 9.40 -1.60 7.77
N VAL A 177 9.01 -0.84 8.79
CA VAL A 177 9.81 -0.60 10.00
C VAL A 177 9.44 -1.67 11.02
N ASP A 178 10.43 -2.43 11.47
CA ASP A 178 10.26 -3.41 12.53
C ASP A 178 10.78 -2.85 13.86
N TYR A 179 9.86 -2.34 14.69
CA TYR A 179 10.20 -1.80 16.01
C TYR A 179 10.69 -2.84 17.00
N LYS A 180 10.54 -4.14 16.71
CA LYS A 180 11.13 -5.21 17.56
C LYS A 180 12.65 -5.27 17.43
N LEU A 181 13.22 -4.66 16.40
CA LEU A 181 14.66 -4.60 16.12
C LEU A 181 15.29 -3.26 16.51
N PHE A 182 14.50 -2.30 16.98
CA PHE A 182 14.96 -0.99 17.45
C PHE A 182 15.15 -1.00 18.97
#